data_AF-A0A0L0C925-F1
#
_entry.id   AF-A0A0L0C925-F1
#
_cell.length_a   1.000
_cell.length_b   1.000
_cell.length_c   1.000
_cell.angle_alpha   90.00
_cell.angle_beta   90.00
_cell.angle_gamma   90.00
#
_symmetry.space_group_name_H-M   'P 1'
#
loop_
_entity.id
_entity.type
_entity.pdbx_description
1 polymer ?
#
loop_
_entity_poly.entity_id
_entity_poly.type
_entity_poly.pdbx_seq_one_letter_code
_entity_poly.pdbx_strand_id
1 'polypeptide(L)'
;MLNLYTKCIRKQPVRLVQGALRNLSDETNGRRESQVQKRIREELERDKNALKWRKTNEEAGDIDTKLKLFANQEQTSDYIIMMQKPINLNPKDWLAMLEKRKEKKERHMQQFMPERHEILGPDLATAHFILHRGGAVKFLNSQNWMKADENGEFKLPSTYHAQFKVEALRCDNMTLYYEGLENIRWLQELKFLSFHNVKTFDDWCLDRVSGSQCHKLEILDISGTQCTARGLSCLYRLTNLKLLVVDDPKESLEYELTCSMLEEALPQLKIVNAGSLHEK
;
A
#
# COMPACT_ATOMS: atom_id res chain seq x y z
N MET A 1 -12.89 -15.72 -64.25
CA MET A 1 -13.63 -16.76 -63.50
C MET A 1 -12.79 -17.22 -62.31
N LEU A 2 -12.71 -16.40 -61.27
CA LEU A 2 -12.05 -16.74 -59.99
C LEU A 2 -12.83 -15.97 -58.92
N ASN A 3 -13.69 -16.70 -58.22
CA ASN A 3 -14.57 -16.15 -57.20
C ASN A 3 -14.42 -17.00 -55.94
N LEU A 4 -14.36 -16.28 -54.81
CA LEU A 4 -14.68 -16.72 -53.46
C LEU A 4 -13.61 -17.53 -52.72
N TYR A 5 -12.70 -16.83 -52.03
CA TYR A 5 -12.30 -17.18 -50.65
C TYR A 5 -11.59 -15.97 -50.00
N THR A 6 -12.36 -15.13 -49.32
CA THR A 6 -11.86 -14.23 -48.25
C THR A 6 -13.04 -13.59 -47.53
N LYS A 7 -13.34 -14.05 -46.31
CA LYS A 7 -14.15 -13.29 -45.35
C LYS A 7 -13.92 -13.76 -43.91
N CYS A 8 -13.63 -12.78 -43.06
CA CYS A 8 -13.91 -12.70 -41.63
C CYS A 8 -13.17 -13.62 -40.65
N ILE A 9 -12.04 -13.13 -40.12
CA ILE A 9 -11.63 -13.39 -38.74
C ILE A 9 -12.14 -12.22 -37.89
N ARG A 10 -13.21 -12.43 -37.11
CA ARG A 10 -13.72 -11.49 -36.10
C ARG A 10 -13.27 -11.96 -34.71
N LYS A 11 -12.73 -11.02 -33.94
CA LYS A 11 -12.36 -11.15 -32.53
C LYS A 11 -13.54 -11.65 -31.70
N GLN A 12 -13.34 -12.70 -30.90
CA GLN A 12 -14.27 -13.11 -29.85
C GLN A 12 -14.12 -12.18 -28.64
N PRO A 13 -15.21 -11.65 -28.07
CA PRO A 13 -15.20 -11.05 -26.74
C PRO A 13 -15.39 -12.13 -25.66
N VAL A 14 -14.45 -12.18 -24.71
CA VAL A 14 -14.59 -12.91 -23.45
C VAL A 14 -15.68 -12.22 -22.62
N ARG A 15 -16.92 -12.72 -22.68
CA ARG A 15 -18.01 -12.38 -21.75
C ARG A 15 -18.80 -13.65 -21.46
N LEU A 16 -18.34 -14.47 -20.51
CA LEU A 16 -19.16 -15.54 -19.93
C LEU A 16 -18.53 -16.11 -18.65
N VAL A 17 -18.40 -15.29 -17.61
CA VAL A 17 -18.18 -15.80 -16.23
C VAL A 17 -19.01 -15.04 -15.17
N GLN A 18 -19.54 -13.85 -15.48
CA GLN A 18 -20.38 -13.09 -14.54
C GLN A 18 -21.77 -13.69 -14.28
N GLY A 19 -22.24 -14.63 -15.12
CA GLY A 19 -23.54 -15.27 -14.95
C GLY A 19 -23.58 -16.35 -13.87
N ALA A 20 -22.45 -17.02 -13.60
CA ALA A 20 -22.41 -18.12 -12.63
C ALA A 20 -22.28 -17.63 -11.17
N LEU A 21 -21.56 -16.53 -10.94
CA LEU A 21 -21.35 -15.97 -9.60
C LEU A 21 -22.60 -15.27 -9.02
N ARG A 22 -23.49 -14.74 -9.87
CA ARG A 22 -24.78 -14.17 -9.42
C ARG A 22 -25.73 -15.25 -8.88
N ASN A 23 -25.73 -16.42 -9.51
CA ASN A 23 -26.63 -17.50 -9.13
C ASN A 23 -26.19 -18.19 -7.82
N LEU A 24 -24.89 -18.21 -7.52
CA LEU A 24 -24.34 -18.73 -6.27
C LEU A 24 -24.57 -17.79 -5.07
N SER A 25 -24.61 -16.46 -5.28
CA SER A 25 -24.91 -15.49 -4.22
C SER A 25 -26.40 -15.43 -3.86
N ASP A 26 -27.29 -15.79 -4.78
CA ASP A 26 -28.74 -15.79 -4.56
C ASP A 26 -29.23 -17.00 -3.75
N GLU A 27 -28.53 -18.14 -3.79
CA GLU A 27 -28.94 -19.35 -3.04
C GLU A 27 -28.67 -19.27 -1.53
N THR A 28 -27.70 -18.48 -1.07
CA THR A 28 -27.35 -18.40 0.36
C THR A 28 -28.15 -17.36 1.15
N ASN A 29 -28.97 -16.53 0.50
CA ASN A 29 -29.68 -15.45 1.16
C ASN A 29 -31.17 -15.74 1.42
N GLY A 30 -31.54 -17.02 1.44
CA GLY A 30 -32.90 -17.53 1.70
C GLY A 30 -33.42 -17.34 3.13
N ARG A 31 -33.04 -16.27 3.84
CA ARG A 31 -33.74 -15.85 5.05
C ARG A 31 -34.88 -14.96 4.58
N ARG A 32 -36.09 -15.53 4.44
CA ARG A 32 -37.33 -14.85 4.01
C ARG A 32 -37.34 -13.39 4.43
N GLU A 33 -36.98 -12.49 3.53
CA GLU A 33 -37.05 -11.05 3.79
C GLU A 33 -38.47 -10.74 4.22
N SER A 34 -38.63 -10.11 5.39
CA SER A 34 -39.95 -9.79 5.93
C SER A 34 -40.69 -8.91 4.92
N GLN A 35 -42.00 -9.12 4.76
CA GLN A 35 -42.81 -8.28 3.87
C GLN A 35 -42.66 -6.78 4.19
N VAL A 36 -42.34 -6.46 5.45
CA VAL A 36 -42.04 -5.11 5.92
C VAL A 36 -40.75 -4.56 5.27
N GLN A 37 -39.70 -5.36 5.18
CA GLN A 37 -38.42 -4.95 4.57
C GLN A 37 -38.57 -4.65 3.07
N LYS A 38 -39.43 -5.41 2.37
CA LYS A 38 -39.75 -5.17 0.97
C LYS A 38 -40.48 -3.86 0.77
N ARG A 39 -41.51 -3.59 1.59
CA ARG A 39 -42.24 -2.31 1.54
C ARG A 39 -41.33 -1.12 1.83
N ILE A 40 -40.47 -1.21 2.85
CA ILE A 40 -39.50 -0.15 3.18
C ILE A 40 -38.53 0.10 2.02
N ARG A 41 -38.04 -0.97 1.37
CA ARG A 41 -37.15 -0.85 0.20
C ARG A 41 -37.86 -0.18 -0.98
N GLU A 42 -39.10 -0.57 -1.26
CA GLU A 42 -39.93 0.03 -2.32
C GLU A 42 -40.28 1.50 -2.06
N GLU A 43 -40.49 1.86 -0.79
CA GLU A 43 -40.72 3.25 -0.37
C GLU A 43 -39.45 4.09 -0.50
N LEU A 44 -38.31 3.57 -0.04
CA LEU A 44 -36.99 4.19 -0.24
C LEU A 44 -36.61 4.35 -1.71
N GLU A 45 -36.97 3.40 -2.58
CA GLU A 45 -36.73 3.51 -4.03
C GLU A 45 -37.61 4.57 -4.68
N ARG A 46 -38.87 4.69 -4.26
CA ARG A 46 -39.77 5.76 -4.71
C ARG A 46 -39.28 7.13 -4.26
N ASP A 47 -38.87 7.26 -3.01
CA ASP A 47 -38.29 8.50 -2.49
C ASP A 47 -37.00 8.85 -3.20
N LYS A 48 -36.10 7.88 -3.43
CA LYS A 48 -34.88 8.09 -4.23
C LYS A 48 -35.19 8.56 -5.65
N ASN A 49 -36.21 8.01 -6.29
CA ASN A 49 -36.62 8.43 -7.63
C ASN A 49 -37.29 9.81 -7.63
N ALA A 50 -38.07 10.15 -6.61
CA ALA A 50 -38.65 11.48 -6.45
C ALA A 50 -37.59 12.56 -6.15
N LEU A 51 -36.55 12.20 -5.40
CA LEU A 51 -35.41 13.07 -5.07
C LEU A 51 -34.44 13.23 -6.25
N LYS A 52 -34.49 12.37 -7.28
CA LYS A 52 -33.71 12.52 -8.52
C LYS A 52 -34.32 13.60 -9.42
N TRP A 53 -34.04 14.85 -9.11
CA TRP A 53 -34.50 16.01 -9.88
C TRP A 53 -33.70 16.28 -11.17
N ARG A 54 -32.60 15.54 -11.43
CA ARG A 54 -31.85 15.57 -12.69
C ARG A 54 -31.87 14.20 -13.37
N LYS A 55 -32.11 14.16 -14.68
CA LYS A 55 -31.84 12.97 -15.52
C LYS A 55 -30.32 12.85 -15.70
N THR A 56 -29.74 11.72 -15.30
CA THR A 56 -28.35 11.40 -15.68
C THR A 56 -28.33 11.11 -17.18
N ASN A 57 -27.40 11.75 -17.89
CA ASN A 57 -27.23 11.52 -19.33
C ASN A 57 -26.59 10.14 -19.54
N GLU A 58 -27.35 9.06 -19.39
CA GLU A 58 -26.82 7.69 -19.56
C GLU A 58 -27.10 7.09 -20.95
N GLU A 59 -27.78 7.81 -21.87
CA GLU A 59 -28.23 7.21 -23.14
C GLU A 59 -27.99 8.06 -24.41
N ALA A 60 -27.17 9.13 -24.35
CA ALA A 60 -26.71 9.80 -25.56
C ALA A 60 -25.30 9.30 -25.89
N GLY A 61 -25.17 8.53 -26.97
CA GLY A 61 -23.91 7.93 -27.44
C GLY A 61 -22.73 8.90 -27.38
N ASP A 62 -21.57 8.34 -27.00
CA ASP A 62 -20.32 9.05 -26.76
C ASP A 62 -20.00 10.11 -27.81
N ILE A 63 -20.31 11.35 -27.49
CA ILE A 63 -19.65 12.52 -28.07
C ILE A 63 -18.52 12.91 -27.13
N ASP A 64 -17.30 12.52 -27.50
CA ASP A 64 -16.04 12.92 -26.89
C ASP A 64 -15.75 14.40 -27.14
N THR A 65 -16.57 15.26 -26.55
CA THR A 65 -16.32 16.70 -26.52
C THR A 65 -15.38 17.02 -25.37
N LYS A 66 -14.45 17.96 -25.59
CA LYS A 66 -13.55 18.51 -24.56
C LYS A 66 -14.30 19.07 -23.33
N LEU A 67 -15.62 19.25 -23.44
CA LEU A 67 -16.49 19.69 -22.36
C LEU A 67 -16.98 18.57 -21.43
N LYS A 68 -16.84 17.28 -21.81
CA LYS A 68 -17.18 16.12 -20.95
C LYS A 68 -16.41 16.12 -19.63
N LEU A 69 -15.22 16.72 -19.63
CA LEU A 69 -14.39 16.99 -18.45
C LEU A 69 -15.09 17.86 -17.38
N PHE A 70 -16.08 18.67 -17.78
CA PHE A 70 -16.87 19.53 -16.87
C PHE A 70 -18.20 18.89 -16.45
N ALA A 71 -18.63 17.80 -17.09
CA ALA A 71 -19.94 17.20 -16.86
C ALA A 71 -19.96 16.19 -15.70
N ASN A 72 -18.80 15.80 -15.17
CA ASN A 72 -18.73 14.78 -14.13
C ASN A 72 -19.24 15.35 -12.79
N GLN A 73 -20.49 15.02 -12.45
CA GLN A 73 -21.22 15.64 -11.35
C GLN A 73 -20.83 15.12 -9.96
N GLU A 74 -20.17 13.96 -9.88
CA GLU A 74 -19.89 13.29 -8.60
C GLU A 74 -18.43 13.39 -8.15
N GLN A 75 -17.56 14.00 -8.97
CA GLN A 75 -16.19 14.29 -8.62
C GLN A 75 -15.82 15.61 -9.30
N THR A 76 -15.76 16.71 -8.54
CA THR A 76 -15.11 17.93 -9.00
C THR A 76 -13.68 17.55 -9.37
N SER A 77 -13.43 17.33 -10.66
CA SER A 77 -12.14 16.84 -11.13
C SER A 77 -11.05 17.75 -10.57
N ASP A 78 -9.94 17.16 -10.10
CA ASP A 78 -8.82 17.90 -9.51
C ASP A 78 -8.39 19.11 -10.36
N TYR A 79 -8.59 19.00 -11.67
CA TYR A 79 -8.38 20.06 -12.65
C TYR A 79 -9.31 21.26 -12.49
N ILE A 80 -10.62 21.06 -12.26
CA ILE A 80 -11.58 22.16 -12.03
C ILE A 80 -11.22 22.88 -10.72
N ILE A 81 -10.91 22.11 -9.67
CA ILE A 81 -10.46 22.67 -8.39
C ILE A 81 -9.15 23.47 -8.58
N MET A 82 -8.23 22.95 -9.40
CA MET A 82 -6.98 23.65 -9.74
C MET A 82 -7.24 24.95 -10.51
N MET A 83 -8.17 24.95 -11.47
CA MET A 83 -8.53 26.12 -12.27
C MET A 83 -9.25 27.21 -11.45
N GLN A 84 -10.01 26.81 -10.41
CA GLN A 84 -10.70 27.74 -9.52
C GLN A 84 -9.79 28.38 -8.46
N LYS A 85 -8.63 27.77 -8.17
CA LYS A 85 -7.68 28.30 -7.19
C LYS A 85 -6.95 29.52 -7.78
N PRO A 86 -6.86 30.64 -7.05
CA PRO A 86 -6.07 31.78 -7.51
C PRO A 86 -4.61 31.36 -7.66
N ILE A 87 -3.95 31.85 -8.72
CA ILE A 87 -2.52 31.62 -8.94
C ILE A 87 -1.77 32.44 -7.89
N ASN A 88 -1.32 31.79 -6.83
CA ASN A 88 -0.43 32.41 -5.84
C ASN A 88 1.00 32.45 -6.43
N LEU A 89 1.45 33.64 -6.84
CA LEU A 89 2.77 33.89 -7.46
C LEU A 89 3.91 34.01 -6.44
N ASN A 90 3.69 33.61 -5.19
CA ASN A 90 4.68 33.70 -4.12
C ASN A 90 5.80 32.64 -4.31
N PRO A 91 7.10 33.03 -4.30
CA PRO A 91 8.21 32.08 -4.47
C PRO A 91 8.21 30.93 -3.46
N LYS A 92 7.82 31.17 -2.20
CA LYS A 92 7.75 30.11 -1.17
C LYS A 92 6.68 29.06 -1.50
N ASP A 93 5.52 29.51 -1.98
CA ASP A 93 4.43 28.59 -2.36
C ASP A 93 4.81 27.79 -3.62
N TRP A 94 5.60 28.39 -4.52
CA TRP A 94 6.14 27.68 -5.67
C TRP A 94 7.14 26.59 -5.27
N LEU A 95 8.06 26.87 -4.34
CA LEU A 95 8.97 25.86 -3.78
C LEU A 95 8.18 24.73 -3.09
N ALA A 96 7.21 25.07 -2.24
CA ALA A 96 6.35 24.09 -1.59
C ALA A 96 5.54 23.27 -2.61
N MET A 97 5.12 23.87 -3.73
CA MET A 97 4.44 23.17 -4.82
C MET A 97 5.40 22.20 -5.53
N LEU A 98 6.65 22.58 -5.76
CA LEU A 98 7.66 21.70 -6.35
C LEU A 98 7.98 20.51 -5.43
N GLU A 99 8.14 20.75 -4.13
CA GLU A 99 8.34 19.70 -3.12
C GLU A 99 7.16 18.73 -3.12
N LYS A 100 5.93 19.22 -3.09
CA LYS A 100 4.72 18.37 -3.18
C LYS A 100 4.63 17.59 -4.48
N ARG A 101 5.07 18.17 -5.61
CA ARG A 101 5.13 17.46 -6.89
C ARG A 101 6.18 16.36 -6.87
N LYS A 102 7.36 16.62 -6.29
CA LYS A 102 8.43 15.63 -6.10
C LYS A 102 7.93 14.48 -5.22
N GLU A 103 7.34 14.80 -4.08
CA GLU A 103 6.71 13.81 -3.18
C GLU A 103 5.64 12.98 -3.89
N LYS A 104 4.71 13.61 -4.63
CA LYS A 104 3.68 12.87 -5.38
C LYS A 104 4.28 11.93 -6.42
N LYS A 105 5.35 12.37 -7.10
CA LYS A 105 6.09 11.52 -8.05
C LYS A 105 6.76 10.36 -7.31
N GLU A 106 7.41 10.59 -6.18
CA GLU A 106 8.06 9.54 -5.39
C GLU A 106 7.06 8.51 -4.86
N ARG A 107 5.92 8.95 -4.31
CA ARG A 107 4.81 8.07 -3.90
C ARG A 107 4.33 7.19 -5.06
N HIS A 108 4.14 7.78 -6.24
CA HIS A 108 3.73 7.04 -7.44
C HIS A 108 4.80 6.02 -7.88
N MET A 109 6.09 6.39 -7.86
CA MET A 109 7.21 5.49 -8.18
C MET A 109 7.40 4.36 -7.14
N GLN A 110 6.79 4.48 -5.97
CA GLN A 110 6.82 3.46 -4.91
C GLN A 110 5.65 2.49 -4.97
N GLN A 111 4.64 2.75 -5.80
CA GLN A 111 3.47 1.87 -5.90
C GLN A 111 3.86 0.44 -6.25
N PHE A 112 3.12 -0.49 -5.64
CA PHE A 112 3.25 -1.91 -5.90
C PHE A 112 2.91 -2.24 -7.36
N MET A 113 3.85 -2.90 -8.04
CA MET A 113 3.68 -3.39 -9.40
C MET A 113 3.51 -4.91 -9.37
N PRO A 114 2.32 -5.46 -9.71
CA PRO A 114 2.08 -6.90 -9.66
C PRO A 114 2.96 -7.67 -10.66
N GLU A 115 3.13 -7.14 -11.87
CA GLU A 115 3.95 -7.75 -12.93
C GLU A 115 5.40 -8.01 -12.47
N ARG A 116 5.97 -7.09 -11.68
CA ARG A 116 7.32 -7.25 -11.12
C ARG A 116 7.39 -8.42 -10.14
N HIS A 117 6.36 -8.60 -9.31
CA HIS A 117 6.31 -9.66 -8.32
C HIS A 117 6.08 -11.03 -8.97
N GLU A 118 5.36 -11.08 -10.10
CA GLU A 118 5.19 -12.30 -10.88
C GLU A 118 6.50 -12.77 -11.53
N ILE A 119 7.31 -11.85 -12.06
CA ILE A 119 8.57 -12.18 -12.76
C ILE A 119 9.71 -12.52 -11.79
N LEU A 120 9.87 -11.72 -10.73
CA LEU A 120 11.00 -11.82 -9.80
C LEU A 120 10.69 -12.67 -8.57
N GLY A 121 9.41 -12.88 -8.25
CA GLY A 121 8.97 -13.32 -6.95
C GLY A 121 9.01 -12.20 -5.89
N PRO A 122 8.43 -12.44 -4.72
CA PRO A 122 8.30 -11.41 -3.69
C PRO A 122 9.66 -10.99 -3.11
N ASP A 123 10.48 -11.94 -2.65
CA ASP A 123 11.79 -11.68 -2.02
C ASP A 123 12.71 -10.80 -2.90
N LEU A 124 12.86 -11.19 -4.16
CA LEU A 124 13.75 -10.51 -5.08
C LEU A 124 13.17 -9.16 -5.52
N ALA A 125 11.85 -9.07 -5.76
CA ALA A 125 11.19 -7.79 -6.06
C ALA A 125 11.38 -6.78 -4.92
N THR A 126 11.23 -7.22 -3.66
CA THR A 126 11.52 -6.40 -2.48
C THR A 126 12.98 -5.98 -2.44
N ALA A 127 13.92 -6.90 -2.71
CA ALA A 127 15.34 -6.59 -2.70
C ALA A 127 15.73 -5.52 -3.73
N HIS A 128 15.24 -5.66 -4.98
CA HIS A 128 15.40 -4.64 -6.02
C HIS A 128 14.82 -3.28 -5.60
N PHE A 129 13.63 -3.29 -4.98
CA PHE A 129 12.96 -2.08 -4.52
C PHE A 129 13.75 -1.30 -3.46
N ILE A 130 14.30 -2.01 -2.47
CA ILE A 130 15.03 -1.45 -1.33
C ILE A 130 16.43 -0.99 -1.75
N LEU A 131 17.17 -1.81 -2.51
CA LEU A 131 18.52 -1.46 -2.97
C LEU A 131 18.52 -0.22 -3.86
N HIS A 132 17.56 -0.10 -4.78
CA HIS A 132 17.42 1.09 -5.64
C HIS A 132 17.23 2.39 -4.84
N ARG A 133 16.74 2.32 -3.59
CA ARG A 133 16.51 3.48 -2.73
C ARG A 133 17.61 3.68 -1.68
N GLY A 134 18.69 2.91 -1.76
CA GLY A 134 19.83 3.02 -0.86
C GLY A 134 19.69 2.22 0.44
N GLY A 135 18.68 1.35 0.56
CA GLY A 135 18.59 0.41 1.67
C GLY A 135 19.58 -0.76 1.52
N ALA A 136 19.63 -1.62 2.54
CA ALA A 136 20.48 -2.81 2.55
C ALA A 136 19.66 -4.09 2.76
N VAL A 137 20.08 -5.16 2.10
CA VAL A 137 19.38 -6.44 2.10
C VAL A 137 20.36 -7.55 2.48
N LYS A 138 19.92 -8.50 3.30
CA LYS A 138 20.66 -9.73 3.60
C LYS A 138 19.84 -10.94 3.14
N PHE A 139 20.47 -11.79 2.33
CA PHE A 139 19.86 -13.03 1.86
C PHE A 139 20.18 -14.20 2.78
N LEU A 140 19.29 -15.19 2.76
CA LEU A 140 19.47 -16.47 3.44
C LEU A 140 20.75 -17.15 2.92
N ASN A 141 21.63 -17.58 3.84
CA ASN A 141 22.98 -18.10 3.61
C ASN A 141 24.08 -17.07 3.28
N SER A 142 23.75 -15.80 3.03
CA SER A 142 24.77 -14.74 2.91
C SER A 142 25.04 -14.14 4.28
N GLN A 143 26.31 -14.07 4.69
CA GLN A 143 26.67 -13.34 5.91
C GLN A 143 26.76 -11.83 5.69
N ASN A 144 27.01 -11.41 4.45
CA ASN A 144 27.25 -10.01 4.12
C ASN A 144 25.95 -9.30 3.75
N TRP A 145 25.85 -8.05 4.18
CA TRP A 145 24.83 -7.11 3.73
C TRP A 145 25.13 -6.67 2.31
N MET A 146 24.13 -6.76 1.45
CA MET A 146 24.18 -6.18 0.10
C MET A 146 23.67 -4.75 0.18
N LYS A 147 24.45 -3.81 -0.35
CA LYS A 147 24.08 -2.41 -0.57
C LYS A 147 24.25 -2.09 -2.06
N ALA A 148 23.59 -1.03 -2.52
CA ALA A 148 23.90 -0.49 -3.84
C ALA A 148 25.31 0.11 -3.83
N ASP A 149 26.03 -0.04 -4.93
CA ASP A 149 27.33 0.60 -5.12
C ASP A 149 27.18 2.13 -5.21
N GLU A 150 28.27 2.89 -5.15
CA GLU A 150 28.27 4.37 -5.26
C GLU A 150 27.59 4.87 -6.55
N ASN A 151 27.61 4.05 -7.60
CA ASN A 151 26.96 4.31 -8.89
C ASN A 151 25.46 3.94 -8.92
N GLY A 152 24.91 3.41 -7.83
CA GLY A 152 23.53 2.93 -7.74
C GLY A 152 23.28 1.58 -8.42
N GLU A 153 24.32 0.90 -8.90
CA GLU A 153 24.22 -0.42 -9.49
C GLU A 153 24.32 -1.50 -8.40
N PHE A 154 23.58 -2.60 -8.58
CA PHE A 154 23.65 -3.75 -7.68
C PHE A 154 23.50 -5.04 -8.49
N LYS A 155 24.27 -6.06 -8.11
CA LYS A 155 24.32 -7.34 -8.82
C LYS A 155 23.24 -8.27 -8.28
N LEU A 156 22.01 -8.07 -8.75
CA LEU A 156 20.92 -9.02 -8.54
C LEU A 156 20.42 -9.58 -9.87
N PRO A 157 20.02 -10.86 -9.90
CA PRO A 157 19.40 -11.42 -11.09
C PRO A 157 18.07 -10.72 -11.41
N SER A 158 17.75 -10.65 -12.69
CA SER A 158 16.50 -10.06 -13.22
C SER A 158 15.38 -11.10 -13.40
N THR A 159 15.58 -12.32 -12.95
CA THR A 159 14.62 -13.43 -13.06
C THR A 159 14.46 -14.09 -11.69
N TYR A 160 13.32 -14.74 -11.44
CA TYR A 160 13.10 -15.49 -10.20
C TYR A 160 14.20 -16.54 -9.96
N HIS A 161 14.75 -16.53 -8.75
CA HIS A 161 15.66 -17.56 -8.27
C HIS A 161 15.30 -17.94 -6.83
N ALA A 162 14.92 -19.21 -6.62
CA ALA A 162 14.45 -19.72 -5.32
C ALA A 162 15.50 -19.65 -4.20
N GLN A 163 16.80 -19.50 -4.54
CA GLN A 163 17.89 -19.38 -3.57
C GLN A 163 17.93 -18.01 -2.89
N PHE A 164 17.39 -16.96 -3.53
CA PHE A 164 17.41 -15.60 -3.01
C PHE A 164 16.19 -15.33 -2.15
N LYS A 165 16.20 -15.87 -0.93
CA LYS A 165 15.22 -15.51 0.11
C LYS A 165 15.77 -14.42 1.00
N VAL A 166 14.97 -13.43 1.36
CA VAL A 166 15.41 -12.32 2.20
C VAL A 166 15.30 -12.72 3.67
N GLU A 167 16.42 -12.60 4.40
CA GLU A 167 16.48 -12.85 5.85
C GLU A 167 16.41 -11.55 6.66
N ALA A 168 17.06 -10.48 6.18
CA ALA A 168 17.08 -9.20 6.89
C ALA A 168 17.02 -8.01 5.94
N LEU A 169 16.32 -6.95 6.38
CA LEU A 169 16.15 -5.70 5.65
C LEU A 169 16.51 -4.51 6.53
N ARG A 170 17.31 -3.59 5.98
CA ARG A 170 17.61 -2.29 6.57
C ARG A 170 17.15 -1.20 5.63
N CYS A 171 16.22 -0.39 6.09
CA CYS A 171 15.64 0.75 5.39
C CYS A 171 16.11 2.07 6.01
N ASP A 172 17.33 2.08 6.55
CA ASP A 172 17.86 3.22 7.31
C ASP A 172 18.02 4.47 6.44
N ASN A 173 17.63 5.64 6.96
CA ASN A 173 17.73 6.94 6.30
C ASN A 173 17.04 7.04 4.92
N MET A 174 16.09 6.15 4.64
CA MET A 174 15.37 6.11 3.36
C MET A 174 14.07 6.92 3.43
N THR A 175 13.59 7.42 2.27
CA THR A 175 12.23 7.96 2.14
C THR A 175 11.27 6.87 1.67
N LEU A 176 10.46 6.34 2.59
CA LEU A 176 9.53 5.26 2.30
C LEU A 176 8.10 5.68 2.60
N TYR A 177 7.23 5.57 1.60
CA TYR A 177 5.82 5.88 1.71
C TYR A 177 4.97 4.62 1.90
N TYR A 178 3.75 4.83 2.39
CA TYR A 178 2.77 3.77 2.66
C TYR A 178 2.53 2.84 1.46
N GLU A 179 2.47 3.39 0.25
CA GLU A 179 2.26 2.62 -0.98
C GLU A 179 3.42 1.66 -1.29
N GLY A 180 4.63 2.03 -0.86
CA GLY A 180 5.85 1.25 -1.04
C GLY A 180 5.97 0.04 -0.11
N LEU A 181 5.32 0.08 1.05
CA LEU A 181 5.32 -1.02 2.03
C LEU A 181 4.68 -2.29 1.51
N GLU A 182 3.77 -2.17 0.55
CA GLU A 182 3.11 -3.30 -0.08
C GLU A 182 4.13 -4.24 -0.77
N ASN A 183 5.28 -3.70 -1.22
CA ASN A 183 6.36 -4.50 -1.78
C ASN A 183 7.07 -5.38 -0.72
N ILE A 184 6.86 -5.17 0.59
CA ILE A 184 7.49 -5.91 1.70
C ILE A 184 6.53 -6.97 2.28
N ARG A 185 5.31 -7.09 1.73
CA ARG A 185 4.22 -7.88 2.34
C ARG A 185 4.49 -9.39 2.45
N TRP A 186 5.17 -9.99 1.48
CA TRP A 186 5.28 -11.45 1.33
C TRP A 186 6.69 -11.98 1.54
N LEU A 187 7.24 -11.78 2.74
CA LEU A 187 8.57 -12.27 3.10
C LEU A 187 8.48 -13.36 4.17
N GLN A 188 8.62 -14.62 3.76
CA GLN A 188 8.44 -15.77 4.64
C GLN A 188 9.59 -15.98 5.64
N GLU A 189 10.82 -15.61 5.24
CA GLU A 189 12.05 -15.86 5.99
C GLU A 189 12.63 -14.61 6.66
N LEU A 190 11.89 -13.49 6.64
CA LEU A 190 12.35 -12.23 7.22
C LEU A 190 12.40 -12.33 8.75
N LYS A 191 13.59 -12.14 9.33
CA LYS A 191 13.84 -12.12 10.78
C LYS A 191 14.11 -10.72 11.32
N PHE A 192 14.75 -9.86 10.52
CA PHE A 192 15.17 -8.53 10.95
C PHE A 192 14.67 -7.46 9.98
N LEU A 193 14.03 -6.42 10.51
CA LEU A 193 13.54 -5.27 9.77
C LEU A 193 13.87 -3.99 10.53
N SER A 194 14.59 -3.06 9.90
CA SER A 194 14.87 -1.74 10.49
C SER A 194 14.38 -0.61 9.61
N PHE A 195 13.72 0.36 10.23
CA PHE A 195 13.24 1.63 9.69
C PHE A 195 13.91 2.81 10.39
N HIS A 196 15.21 2.69 10.69
CA HIS A 196 15.96 3.73 11.38
C HIS A 196 15.94 5.07 10.63
N ASN A 197 15.50 6.14 11.30
CA ASN A 197 15.43 7.52 10.78
C ASN A 197 14.61 7.67 9.48
N VAL A 198 13.49 6.94 9.39
CA VAL A 198 12.52 7.08 8.28
C VAL A 198 11.42 8.06 8.69
N LYS A 199 11.60 9.35 8.38
CA LYS A 199 10.68 10.43 8.76
C LYS A 199 9.27 10.32 8.18
N THR A 200 9.09 9.59 7.08
CA THR A 200 7.80 9.41 6.41
C THR A 200 6.99 8.23 6.95
N PHE A 201 7.53 7.52 7.95
CA PHE A 201 6.93 6.32 8.50
C PHE A 201 5.99 6.69 9.67
N ASP A 202 4.68 6.52 9.42
CA ASP A 202 3.59 6.88 10.33
C ASP A 202 2.94 5.63 10.98
N ASP A 203 1.97 5.83 11.87
CA ASP A 203 1.16 4.76 12.49
C ASP A 203 0.52 3.81 11.47
N TRP A 204 0.04 4.36 10.34
CA TRP A 204 -0.57 3.56 9.28
C TRP A 204 0.47 2.67 8.58
N CYS A 205 1.71 3.15 8.48
CA CYS A 205 2.81 2.35 7.94
C CYS A 205 3.09 1.15 8.85
N LEU A 206 3.08 1.37 10.17
CA LEU A 206 3.28 0.30 11.15
C LEU A 206 2.14 -0.73 11.12
N ASP A 207 0.88 -0.28 10.99
CA ASP A 207 -0.28 -1.15 10.80
C ASP A 207 -0.13 -2.02 9.54
N ARG A 208 0.34 -1.45 8.43
CA ARG A 208 0.61 -2.20 7.20
C ARG A 208 1.72 -3.25 7.38
N VAL A 209 2.79 -2.91 8.09
CA VAL A 209 3.90 -3.84 8.37
C VAL A 209 3.43 -4.98 9.26
N SER A 210 2.68 -4.71 10.33
CA SER A 210 2.16 -5.75 11.22
C SER A 210 1.05 -6.60 10.58
N GLY A 211 0.39 -6.11 9.54
CA GLY A 211 -0.52 -6.88 8.68
C GLY A 211 0.17 -7.65 7.54
N SER A 212 1.49 -7.51 7.39
CA SER A 212 2.27 -8.24 6.38
C SER A 212 2.45 -9.71 6.79
N GLN A 213 2.62 -10.61 5.82
CA GLN A 213 2.76 -12.05 6.07
C GLN A 213 4.18 -12.43 6.54
N CYS A 214 4.77 -11.62 7.42
CA CYS A 214 6.13 -11.75 7.94
C CYS A 214 6.12 -12.54 9.26
N HIS A 215 5.76 -13.83 9.20
CA HIS A 215 5.56 -14.65 10.39
C HIS A 215 6.84 -14.85 11.22
N LYS A 216 8.02 -14.81 10.61
CA LYS A 216 9.31 -15.08 11.28
C LYS A 216 10.02 -13.82 11.79
N LEU A 217 9.36 -12.66 11.78
CA LEU A 217 9.98 -11.41 12.19
C LEU A 217 10.30 -11.44 13.69
N GLU A 218 11.58 -11.34 14.03
CA GLU A 218 12.09 -11.40 15.41
C GLU A 218 12.52 -10.02 15.91
N ILE A 219 13.09 -9.20 15.04
CA ILE A 219 13.66 -7.89 15.38
C ILE A 219 13.03 -6.83 14.48
N LEU A 220 12.42 -5.83 15.12
CA LEU A 220 11.87 -4.65 14.47
C LEU A 220 12.48 -3.41 15.08
N ASP A 221 13.01 -2.53 14.25
CA ASP A 221 13.55 -1.24 14.65
C ASP A 221 12.75 -0.11 13.99
N ILE A 222 12.17 0.75 14.81
CA ILE A 222 11.33 1.89 14.42
C ILE A 222 11.87 3.22 14.99
N SER A 223 13.16 3.26 15.32
CA SER A 223 13.83 4.48 15.79
C SER A 223 13.82 5.59 14.72
N GLY A 224 13.64 6.83 15.13
CA GLY A 224 13.57 8.02 14.29
C GLY A 224 12.36 8.09 13.36
N THR A 225 11.25 7.45 13.71
CA THR A 225 9.99 7.45 12.95
C THR A 225 8.91 8.30 13.61
N GLN A 226 7.81 8.61 12.90
CA GLN A 226 6.67 9.37 13.44
C GLN A 226 5.59 8.44 14.05
N CYS A 227 6.00 7.26 14.54
CA CYS A 227 5.07 6.32 15.17
C CYS A 227 4.68 6.79 16.57
N THR A 228 3.37 6.86 16.81
CA THR A 228 2.77 7.17 18.11
C THR A 228 2.44 5.89 18.88
N ALA A 229 1.99 6.04 20.13
CA ALA A 229 1.46 4.95 20.95
C ALA A 229 0.33 4.17 20.24
N ARG A 230 -0.48 4.83 19.40
CA ARG A 230 -1.55 4.16 18.64
C ARG A 230 -0.97 3.18 17.62
N GLY A 231 0.08 3.58 16.91
CA GLY A 231 0.78 2.71 15.98
C GLY A 231 1.35 1.48 16.68
N LEU A 232 2.01 1.64 17.84
CA LEU A 232 2.60 0.52 18.59
C LEU A 232 1.59 -0.57 18.94
N SER A 233 0.35 -0.18 19.23
CA SER A 233 -0.69 -1.15 19.58
C SER A 233 -0.89 -2.22 18.50
N CYS A 234 -0.64 -1.95 17.21
CA CYS A 234 -0.84 -2.95 16.16
C CYS A 234 0.19 -4.09 16.16
N LEU A 235 1.28 -3.95 16.91
CA LEU A 235 2.39 -4.92 16.94
C LEU A 235 2.02 -6.25 17.61
N TYR A 236 0.90 -6.34 18.34
CA TYR A 236 0.43 -7.62 18.90
C TYR A 236 0.24 -8.71 17.84
N ARG A 237 0.06 -8.34 16.57
CA ARG A 237 -0.09 -9.29 15.44
C ARG A 237 1.19 -10.03 15.12
N LEU A 238 2.35 -9.49 15.49
CA LEU A 238 3.67 -10.07 15.24
C LEU A 238 4.06 -10.98 16.41
N THR A 239 3.49 -12.18 16.43
CA THR A 239 3.60 -13.11 17.57
C THR A 239 5.02 -13.62 17.87
N ASN A 240 5.91 -13.56 16.89
CA ASN A 240 7.31 -14.02 17.01
C ASN A 240 8.31 -12.88 17.25
N LEU A 241 7.83 -11.65 17.46
CA LEU A 241 8.68 -10.50 17.73
C LEU A 241 9.34 -10.63 19.10
N LYS A 242 10.67 -10.54 19.14
CA LYS A 242 11.50 -10.68 20.34
C LYS A 242 12.14 -9.37 20.76
N LEU A 243 12.47 -8.50 19.81
CA LEU A 243 13.13 -7.22 20.08
C LEU A 243 12.47 -6.10 19.29
N LEU A 244 12.05 -5.06 19.99
CA LEU A 244 11.55 -3.83 19.41
C LEU A 244 12.47 -2.67 19.82
N VAL A 245 13.04 -1.96 18.86
CA VAL A 245 13.82 -0.74 19.10
C VAL A 245 12.95 0.48 18.86
N VAL A 246 12.85 1.33 19.88
CA VAL A 246 12.10 2.60 19.89
C VAL A 246 13.01 3.72 20.35
N ASP A 247 12.74 4.98 19.97
CA ASP A 247 13.59 6.11 20.38
C ASP A 247 13.61 6.31 21.88
N ASP A 248 12.48 6.70 22.48
CA ASP A 248 12.34 6.82 23.92
C ASP A 248 11.04 6.15 24.38
N PRO A 249 11.12 4.99 25.08
CA PRO A 249 9.92 4.32 25.59
C PRO A 249 9.18 5.14 26.65
N LYS A 250 9.78 6.22 27.18
CA LYS A 250 9.21 7.07 28.23
C LYS A 250 8.90 8.50 27.78
N GLU A 251 8.81 8.73 26.47
CA GLU A 251 8.49 10.06 25.92
C GLU A 251 7.13 10.58 26.45
N SER A 252 6.12 9.71 26.51
CA SER A 252 4.79 10.04 27.04
C SER A 252 4.22 8.89 27.86
N LEU A 253 3.33 9.23 28.80
CA LEU A 253 2.65 8.25 29.66
C LEU A 253 1.86 7.22 28.83
N GLU A 254 1.23 7.66 27.73
CA GLU A 254 0.51 6.77 26.82
C GLU A 254 1.44 5.77 26.12
N TYR A 255 2.65 6.21 25.78
CA TYR A 255 3.66 5.38 25.14
C TYR A 255 4.21 4.32 26.10
N GLU A 256 4.54 4.72 27.34
CA GLU A 256 5.00 3.82 28.40
C GLU A 256 3.93 2.76 28.75
N LEU A 257 2.67 3.19 28.87
CA LEU A 257 1.55 2.28 29.10
C LEU A 257 1.40 1.28 27.94
N THR A 258 1.47 1.77 26.70
CA THR A 258 1.35 0.90 25.51
C THR A 258 2.50 -0.09 25.43
N CYS A 259 3.72 0.32 25.75
CA CYS A 259 4.88 -0.56 25.85
C CYS A 259 4.63 -1.67 26.88
N SER A 260 4.14 -1.31 28.07
CA SER A 260 3.81 -2.27 29.13
C SER A 260 2.71 -3.26 28.70
N MET A 261 1.67 -2.77 28.02
CA MET A 261 0.61 -3.62 27.46
C MET A 261 1.13 -4.56 26.38
N LEU A 262 2.09 -4.10 25.57
CA LEU A 262 2.70 -4.91 24.51
C LEU A 262 3.58 -6.02 25.10
N GLU A 263 4.32 -5.73 26.17
CA GLU A 263 5.08 -6.74 26.93
C GLU A 263 4.16 -7.78 27.59
N GLU A 264 2.98 -7.37 28.07
CA GLU A 264 1.97 -8.31 28.59
C GLU A 264 1.39 -9.18 27.47
N ALA A 265 1.10 -8.61 26.30
CA ALA A 265 0.57 -9.33 25.15
C ALA A 265 1.59 -10.28 24.51
N LEU A 266 2.87 -9.90 24.51
CA LEU A 266 3.99 -10.64 23.92
C LEU A 266 5.08 -10.83 24.98
N PRO A 267 5.01 -11.89 25.82
CA PRO A 267 5.92 -12.07 26.96
C PRO A 267 7.39 -12.29 26.58
N GLN A 268 7.66 -12.58 25.31
CA GLN A 268 9.00 -12.78 24.75
C GLN A 268 9.57 -11.52 24.11
N LEU A 269 8.79 -10.43 24.04
CA LEU A 269 9.21 -9.15 23.52
C LEU A 269 10.03 -8.38 24.54
N LYS A 270 11.13 -7.80 24.10
CA LYS A 270 11.92 -6.82 24.84
C LYS A 270 11.92 -5.50 24.09
N ILE A 271 11.51 -4.43 24.76
CA ILE A 271 11.53 -3.08 24.22
C ILE A 271 12.83 -2.42 24.64
N VAL A 272 13.60 -1.92 23.67
CA VAL A 272 14.91 -1.32 23.87
C VAL A 272 14.89 0.12 23.37
N ASN A 273 15.48 1.02 24.15
CA ASN A 273 15.69 2.41 23.76
C ASN A 273 16.83 2.51 22.71
N ALA A 274 16.60 3.22 21.62
CA ALA A 274 17.51 3.38 20.50
C ALA A 274 18.85 4.02 20.91
N GLY A 275 18.85 4.92 21.89
CA GLY A 275 20.04 5.51 22.46
C GLY A 275 21.05 4.46 22.96
N SER A 276 20.56 3.34 23.52
CA SER A 276 21.43 2.25 23.99
C SER A 276 22.09 1.42 22.87
N LEU A 277 21.59 1.53 21.63
CA LEU A 277 22.06 0.75 20.46
C LEU A 277 22.83 1.58 19.45
N HIS A 278 22.48 2.86 19.32
CA HIS A 278 23.04 3.78 18.33
C HIS A 278 24.06 4.77 18.90
N GLU A 279 24.40 4.73 20.19
CA GLU A 279 25.51 5.50 20.77
C GLU A 279 26.86 5.04 20.18
N LYS A 280 27.28 5.70 19.09
CA LYS A 280 28.67 5.90 18.66
C LYS A 280 28.83 7.24 17.95
#